data_AF-A0A3N5UI31-F1
#
_entry.id   AF-A0A3N5UI31-F1
#
_cell.length_a   1.000
_cell.length_b   1.000
_cell.length_c   1.000
_cell.angle_alpha   90.00
_cell.angle_beta   90.00
_cell.angle_gamma   90.00
#
_symmetry.space_group_name_H-M   'P 1'
#
loop_
_entity.id
_entity.type
_entity.pdbx_description
1 polymer ?
#
loop_
_entity_poly.entity_id
_entity_poly.type
_entity_poly.pdbx_seq_one_letter_code
_entity_poly.pdbx_strand_id
1 'polypeptide(L)'
;MRVRLIFAVVSMGLCAGAHADCPESDLNSDCRVDANDLWVLAEAWLGDPNTPADLNRDKKVNEADLAILASQWRQTGCPIVINEVLAHAHADAPDWIELYNASRLPVDISGWMLSDRQDNLSRFQIAAGTIMEPFSYIVFYENTHFGNPLNPDTWSPFALSENGEMLYLYSGDDEVYPNYLAEAILGPSETFCSFGRYRNSIGEHSYVIVNEPTPGDKNAYTYIGPVIINEIMYDHPGDADAEYIE
;
A
#
# COMPACT_ATOMS: atom_id res chain seq x y z
N MET A 1 -32.55 -37.36 3.87
CA MET A 1 -32.60 -36.42 5.03
C MET A 1 -32.00 -35.10 4.55
N ARG A 2 -32.82 -34.04 4.47
CA ARG A 2 -32.39 -32.71 4.02
C ARG A 2 -31.72 -31.99 5.20
N VAL A 3 -30.52 -31.45 4.99
CA VAL A 3 -30.04 -30.30 5.76
C VAL A 3 -29.51 -29.28 4.75
N ARG A 4 -30.25 -28.17 4.63
CA ARG A 4 -29.76 -26.89 4.12
C ARG A 4 -29.47 -26.05 5.36
N LEU A 5 -28.33 -25.35 5.40
CA LEU A 5 -28.18 -23.97 5.91
C LEU A 5 -26.76 -23.48 5.52
N ILE A 6 -26.62 -22.55 4.55
CA ILE A 6 -26.31 -21.09 4.71
C ILE A 6 -24.92 -20.90 5.39
N PHE A 7 -23.89 -20.29 4.78
CA PHE A 7 -23.79 -18.90 4.32
C PHE A 7 -22.90 -18.77 3.08
N ALA A 8 -23.42 -18.16 2.03
CA ALA A 8 -22.59 -17.46 1.06
C ALA A 8 -22.17 -16.15 1.72
N VAL A 9 -20.94 -16.08 2.22
CA VAL A 9 -20.30 -14.78 2.48
C VAL A 9 -19.91 -14.25 1.10
N VAL A 10 -20.84 -13.53 0.48
CA VAL A 10 -20.46 -12.54 -0.53
C VAL A 10 -19.81 -11.43 0.27
N SER A 11 -18.51 -11.60 0.55
CA SER A 11 -17.66 -10.45 0.77
C SER A 11 -17.69 -9.71 -0.55
N MET A 12 -18.53 -8.67 -0.63
CA MET A 12 -18.23 -7.55 -1.51
C MET A 12 -16.92 -7.00 -0.97
N GLY A 13 -15.82 -7.61 -1.40
CA GLY A 13 -14.49 -7.09 -1.24
C GLY A 13 -14.53 -5.75 -1.95
N LEU A 14 -14.70 -4.69 -1.17
CA LEU A 14 -14.26 -3.37 -1.58
C LEU A 14 -12.88 -3.58 -2.17
N CYS A 15 -12.77 -3.19 -3.44
CA CYS A 15 -11.55 -3.22 -4.20
C CYS A 15 -10.41 -2.76 -3.30
N ALA A 16 -9.47 -3.65 -2.98
CA ALA A 16 -8.23 -3.30 -2.30
C ALA A 16 -7.43 -2.40 -3.26
N GLY A 17 -7.72 -1.10 -3.23
CA GLY A 17 -6.77 -0.10 -3.69
C GLY A 17 -5.65 -0.02 -2.67
N ALA A 18 -4.47 0.41 -3.10
CA ALA A 18 -3.41 0.70 -2.15
C ALA A 18 -3.89 1.80 -1.19
N HIS A 19 -3.90 1.48 0.10
CA HIS A 19 -4.30 2.39 1.17
C HIS A 19 -3.07 3.06 1.76
N ALA A 20 -2.98 4.38 1.74
CA ALA A 20 -1.90 5.08 2.42
C ALA A 20 -1.95 4.91 3.96
N ASP A 21 -0.81 5.15 4.63
CA ASP A 21 -0.69 5.10 6.09
C ASP A 21 -1.24 6.39 6.71
N CYS A 22 -2.53 6.65 6.46
CA CYS A 22 -3.23 7.83 6.94
C CYS A 22 -4.01 7.48 8.22
N PRO A 23 -4.16 8.44 9.16
CA PRO A 23 -4.88 8.20 10.40
C PRO A 23 -6.31 7.72 10.12
N GLU A 24 -6.85 6.80 10.93
CA GLU A 24 -8.20 6.27 10.72
C GLU A 24 -9.29 7.36 10.83
N SER A 25 -9.00 8.46 11.54
CA SER A 25 -9.89 9.61 11.68
C SER A 25 -9.79 10.63 10.55
N ASP A 26 -9.00 10.37 9.51
CA ASP A 26 -9.01 11.14 8.26
C ASP A 26 -10.26 10.74 7.45
N LEU A 27 -11.31 11.55 7.59
CA LEU A 27 -12.62 11.30 7.00
C LEU A 27 -12.77 11.92 5.61
N ASN A 28 -11.96 12.94 5.30
CA ASN A 28 -12.00 13.59 3.99
C ASN A 28 -10.96 13.03 2.99
N SER A 29 -10.04 12.17 3.45
CA SER A 29 -8.96 11.54 2.68
C SER A 29 -7.88 12.52 2.21
N ASP A 30 -7.50 13.47 3.06
CA ASP A 30 -6.35 14.37 2.87
C ASP A 30 -5.10 13.99 3.69
N CYS A 31 -5.19 12.86 4.41
CA CYS A 31 -4.18 12.30 5.29
C CYS A 31 -3.80 13.19 6.47
N ARG A 32 -4.71 14.06 6.90
CA ARG A 32 -4.61 14.86 8.11
C ARG A 32 -5.88 14.69 8.92
N VAL A 33 -5.76 14.86 10.24
CA VAL A 33 -6.94 14.92 11.12
C VAL A 33 -7.09 16.34 11.60
N ASP A 34 -8.02 17.07 11.00
CA ASP A 34 -8.26 18.48 11.25
C ASP A 34 -9.75 18.87 11.25
N ALA A 35 -10.01 20.18 11.15
CA ALA A 35 -11.37 20.71 11.22
C ALA A 35 -12.26 20.24 10.07
N ASN A 36 -11.69 19.85 8.93
CA ASN A 36 -12.45 19.28 7.83
C ASN A 36 -13.00 17.90 8.20
N ASP A 37 -12.23 17.07 8.91
CA ASP A 37 -12.71 15.77 9.41
C ASP A 37 -13.77 15.95 10.48
N LEU A 38 -13.57 16.91 11.38
CA LEU A 38 -14.57 17.25 12.38
C LEU A 38 -15.88 17.71 11.71
N TRP A 39 -15.79 18.44 10.61
CA TRP A 39 -16.96 18.85 9.84
C TRP A 39 -17.67 17.66 9.20
N VAL A 40 -16.94 16.73 8.56
CA VAL A 40 -17.51 15.48 8.01
C VAL A 40 -18.20 14.65 9.11
N LEU A 41 -17.56 14.53 10.28
CA LEU A 41 -18.15 13.85 11.43
C LEU A 41 -19.42 14.54 11.94
N ALA A 42 -19.42 15.87 12.00
CA ALA A 42 -20.57 16.65 12.43
C ALA A 42 -21.76 16.56 11.46
N GLU A 43 -21.51 16.48 10.15
CA GLU A 43 -22.56 16.26 9.15
C GLU A 43 -23.22 14.87 9.28
N ALA A 44 -22.45 13.87 9.68
CA ALA A 44 -22.93 12.51 9.89
C ALA A 44 -23.53 12.29 11.30
N TRP A 45 -23.48 13.28 12.20
CA TRP A 45 -23.87 13.15 13.59
C TRP A 45 -25.34 12.72 13.76
N LEU A 46 -25.57 11.60 14.45
CA LEU A 46 -26.89 10.96 14.57
C LEU A 46 -27.55 10.61 13.22
N GLY A 47 -26.76 10.53 12.14
CA GLY A 47 -27.18 10.28 10.76
C GLY A 47 -27.09 8.82 10.34
N ASP A 48 -26.70 8.58 9.08
CA ASP A 48 -26.59 7.24 8.49
C ASP A 48 -25.45 6.43 9.15
N PRO A 49 -25.71 5.21 9.65
CA PRO A 49 -24.69 4.36 10.26
C PRO A 49 -23.65 3.79 9.28
N ASN A 50 -23.86 3.89 7.96
CA ASN A 50 -22.91 3.41 6.95
C ASN A 50 -22.06 4.56 6.38
N THR A 51 -21.53 5.41 7.27
CA THR A 51 -20.64 6.51 6.88
C THR A 51 -19.22 6.24 7.36
N PRO A 52 -18.19 6.79 6.69
CA PRO A 52 -16.82 6.75 7.19
C PRO A 52 -16.65 7.34 8.60
N ALA A 53 -17.60 8.17 9.05
CA ALA A 53 -17.59 8.80 10.37
C ALA A 53 -17.93 7.85 11.54
N ASP A 54 -18.40 6.63 11.27
CA ASP A 54 -18.53 5.55 12.28
C ASP A 54 -17.15 4.89 12.50
N LEU A 55 -16.31 5.55 13.30
CA LEU A 55 -14.91 5.19 13.51
C LEU A 55 -14.76 3.95 14.39
N ASN A 56 -15.68 3.74 15.35
CA ASN A 56 -15.67 2.57 16.22
C ASN A 56 -16.44 1.36 15.64
N ARG A 57 -17.10 1.54 14.48
CA ARG A 57 -17.89 0.53 13.76
C ARG A 57 -19.06 -0.03 14.58
N ASP A 58 -19.64 0.78 15.46
CA ASP A 58 -20.79 0.41 16.29
C ASP A 58 -22.15 0.72 15.62
N LYS A 59 -22.10 1.22 14.37
CA LYS A 59 -23.23 1.65 13.55
C LYS A 59 -23.93 2.90 14.11
N LYS A 60 -23.19 3.81 14.75
CA LYS A 60 -23.71 5.10 15.19
C LYS A 60 -22.59 6.14 15.20
N VAL A 61 -22.85 7.30 14.61
CA VAL A 61 -21.96 8.46 14.73
C VAL A 61 -22.34 9.27 15.97
N ASN A 62 -21.48 9.24 17.00
CA ASN A 62 -21.74 9.81 18.32
C ASN A 62 -20.45 10.26 19.06
N GLU A 63 -20.56 10.49 20.38
CA GLU A 63 -19.43 10.92 21.23
C GLU A 63 -18.23 9.99 21.15
N ALA A 64 -18.45 8.68 21.01
CA ALA A 64 -17.37 7.71 20.88
C ALA A 64 -16.50 7.97 19.65
N ASP A 65 -17.11 8.31 18.51
CA ASP A 65 -16.39 8.66 17.27
C ASP A 65 -15.68 9.99 17.41
N LEU A 66 -16.32 10.99 18.04
CA LEU A 66 -15.67 12.25 18.34
C LEU A 66 -14.44 12.06 19.24
N ALA A 67 -14.49 11.15 20.22
CA ALA A 67 -13.36 10.84 21.08
C ALA A 67 -12.21 10.21 20.29
N ILE A 68 -12.50 9.32 19.34
CA ILE A 68 -11.48 8.73 18.44
C ILE A 68 -10.86 9.83 17.59
N LEU A 69 -11.68 10.66 16.93
CA LEU A 69 -11.21 11.77 16.11
C LEU A 69 -10.33 12.75 16.93
N ALA A 70 -10.79 13.14 18.12
CA ALA A 70 -10.04 14.03 19.00
C ALA A 70 -8.72 13.40 19.47
N SER A 71 -8.66 12.08 19.68
CA SER A 71 -7.44 11.37 20.04
C SER A 71 -6.38 11.38 18.93
N GLN A 72 -6.82 11.50 17.67
CA GLN A 72 -5.96 11.58 16.49
C GLN A 72 -5.79 13.01 15.96
N TRP A 73 -6.28 14.03 16.67
CA TRP A 73 -6.22 15.42 16.21
C TRP A 73 -4.80 15.88 15.88
N ARG A 74 -4.64 16.51 14.71
CA ARG A 74 -3.35 16.94 14.13
C ARG A 74 -2.38 15.81 13.82
N GLN A 75 -2.81 14.54 13.85
CA GLN A 75 -2.04 13.48 13.24
C GLN A 75 -2.03 13.69 11.72
N THR A 76 -0.88 13.45 11.13
CA THR A 76 -0.63 13.58 9.70
C THR A 76 0.03 12.31 9.21
N GLY A 77 -0.53 11.72 8.15
CA GLY A 77 0.09 10.65 7.38
C GLY A 77 0.64 11.18 6.06
N CYS A 78 1.20 10.28 5.26
CA CYS A 78 1.59 10.57 3.89
C CYS A 78 0.71 9.75 2.93
N PRO A 79 0.05 10.39 1.94
CA PRO A 79 -0.82 9.70 1.00
C PRO A 79 -0.07 8.97 -0.12
N ILE A 80 1.21 9.24 -0.30
CA ILE A 80 2.01 8.65 -1.37
C ILE A 80 2.61 7.34 -0.88
N VAL A 81 2.34 6.27 -1.62
CA VAL A 81 2.84 4.94 -1.33
C VAL A 81 3.59 4.38 -2.52
N ILE A 82 4.57 3.52 -2.25
CA ILE A 82 5.07 2.58 -3.27
C ILE A 82 3.92 1.60 -3.53
N ASN A 83 3.40 1.57 -4.75
CA ASN A 83 2.18 0.84 -5.09
C ASN A 83 2.44 -0.53 -5.66
N GLU A 84 3.32 -0.59 -6.66
CA GLU A 84 3.64 -1.81 -7.38
C GLU A 84 5.09 -1.75 -7.85
N VAL A 85 5.79 -2.89 -7.85
CA VAL A 85 7.20 -2.97 -8.25
C VAL A 85 7.42 -4.21 -9.10
N LEU A 86 8.01 -4.03 -10.29
CA LEU A 86 8.54 -5.14 -11.08
C LEU A 86 10.08 -5.12 -10.98
N ALA A 87 10.63 -6.13 -10.32
CA ALA A 87 12.07 -6.27 -10.05
C ALA A 87 12.76 -7.34 -10.93
N HIS A 88 12.02 -7.90 -11.89
CA HIS A 88 12.53 -8.91 -12.81
C HIS A 88 11.71 -8.90 -14.10
N ALA A 89 11.96 -7.93 -14.97
CA ALA A 89 11.42 -7.89 -16.32
C ALA A 89 12.14 -8.89 -17.26
N HIS A 90 11.50 -9.26 -18.38
CA HIS A 90 12.11 -10.15 -19.39
C HIS A 90 12.63 -9.36 -20.60
N ALA A 91 13.68 -9.89 -21.21
CA ALA A 91 14.26 -9.38 -22.45
C ALA A 91 14.60 -7.88 -22.34
N ASP A 92 14.12 -7.05 -23.27
CA ASP A 92 14.45 -5.62 -23.34
C ASP A 92 13.49 -4.74 -22.49
N ALA A 93 12.55 -5.34 -21.76
CA ALA A 93 11.68 -4.59 -20.87
C ALA A 93 12.45 -4.16 -19.61
N PRO A 94 12.32 -2.90 -19.16
CA PRO A 94 12.93 -2.45 -17.93
C PRO A 94 12.10 -2.82 -16.70
N ASP A 95 12.79 -3.00 -15.59
CA ASP A 95 12.21 -2.99 -14.25
C ASP A 95 11.60 -1.62 -13.95
N TRP A 96 10.68 -1.58 -12.99
CA TRP A 96 9.99 -0.35 -12.66
C TRP A 96 9.45 -0.31 -11.24
N ILE A 97 9.29 0.93 -10.77
CA ILE A 97 8.73 1.30 -9.49
C ILE A 97 7.52 2.19 -9.76
N GLU A 98 6.38 1.85 -9.20
CA GLU A 98 5.20 2.69 -9.26
C GLU A 98 4.87 3.30 -7.91
N LEU A 99 4.54 4.59 -7.92
CA LEU A 99 3.95 5.28 -6.79
C LEU A 99 2.48 5.56 -7.05
N TYR A 100 1.70 5.61 -5.98
CA TYR A 100 0.27 5.95 -6.01
C TYR A 100 -0.05 7.03 -4.99
N ASN A 101 -0.86 8.01 -5.41
CA ASN A 101 -1.45 9.00 -4.51
C ASN A 101 -2.82 8.50 -4.04
N ALA A 102 -2.90 8.05 -2.79
CA ALA A 102 -4.14 7.53 -2.21
C ALA A 102 -5.10 8.62 -1.71
N SER A 103 -4.74 9.90 -1.80
CA SER A 103 -5.58 11.01 -1.33
C SER A 103 -6.51 11.58 -2.40
N ARG A 104 -7.45 12.40 -1.94
CA ARG A 104 -8.32 13.23 -2.80
C ARG A 104 -7.69 14.55 -3.21
N LEU A 105 -6.44 14.82 -2.83
CA LEU A 105 -5.74 16.06 -3.10
C LEU A 105 -4.52 15.82 -3.99
N PRO A 106 -4.13 16.80 -4.82
CA PRO A 106 -2.86 16.74 -5.51
C PRO A 106 -1.70 16.82 -4.49
N VAL A 107 -0.64 16.05 -4.74
CA VAL A 107 0.55 16.01 -3.90
C VAL A 107 1.77 16.31 -4.75
N ASP A 108 2.52 17.34 -4.36
CA ASP A 108 3.82 17.63 -4.95
C ASP A 108 4.86 16.67 -4.36
N ILE A 109 5.51 15.89 -5.23
CA ILE A 109 6.59 14.96 -4.85
C ILE A 109 7.93 15.41 -5.42
N SER A 110 8.04 16.68 -5.81
CA SER A 110 9.27 17.28 -6.30
C SER A 110 10.40 17.08 -5.30
N GLY A 111 11.52 16.56 -5.77
CA GLY A 111 12.72 16.39 -4.96
C GLY A 111 12.68 15.20 -4.00
N TRP A 112 11.59 14.44 -3.93
CA TRP A 112 11.55 13.17 -3.22
C TRP A 112 12.52 12.18 -3.87
N MET A 113 12.92 11.15 -3.13
CA MET A 113 14.01 10.27 -3.51
C MET A 113 13.58 8.82 -3.55
N LEU A 114 14.05 8.08 -4.55
CA LEU A 114 14.00 6.62 -4.60
C LEU A 114 15.38 6.04 -4.32
N SER A 115 15.41 4.94 -3.57
CA SER A 115 16.63 4.19 -3.29
C SER A 115 16.34 2.73 -2.95
N ASP A 116 17.25 1.84 -3.33
CA ASP A 116 17.38 0.44 -2.93
C ASP A 116 18.26 0.24 -1.66
N ARG A 117 18.69 1.34 -1.02
CA ARG A 117 19.69 1.30 0.06
C ARG A 117 19.35 2.22 1.23
N GLN A 118 19.30 1.64 2.43
CA GLN A 118 19.05 2.39 3.66
C GLN A 118 20.19 3.35 4.04
N ASP A 119 21.44 2.99 3.71
CA ASP A 119 22.62 3.80 4.00
C ASP A 119 22.82 4.95 3.00
N ASN A 120 22.01 5.01 1.93
CA ASN A 120 22.00 6.10 0.97
C ASN A 120 20.59 6.25 0.37
N LEU A 121 19.74 7.08 0.99
CA LEU A 121 18.38 7.31 0.53
C LEU A 121 18.27 8.23 -0.70
N SER A 122 19.34 8.89 -1.13
CA SER A 122 19.33 9.91 -2.18
C SER A 122 19.99 9.41 -3.48
N ARG A 123 19.48 8.32 -4.05
CA ARG A 123 20.04 7.72 -5.27
C ARG A 123 19.42 8.24 -6.56
N PHE A 124 18.10 8.36 -6.60
CA PHE A 124 17.36 8.96 -7.70
C PHE A 124 16.41 10.01 -7.15
N GLN A 125 16.51 11.24 -7.65
CA GLN A 125 15.63 12.33 -7.27
C GLN A 125 14.44 12.41 -8.25
N ILE A 126 13.24 12.63 -7.74
CA ILE A 126 12.07 12.90 -8.56
C ILE A 126 12.15 14.36 -9.02
N ALA A 127 12.02 14.57 -10.33
CA ALA A 127 12.20 15.87 -10.96
C ALA A 127 11.29 16.96 -10.37
N ALA A 128 11.78 18.20 -10.36
CA ALA A 128 11.00 19.34 -9.90
C ALA A 128 9.75 19.58 -10.76
N GLY A 129 8.65 19.96 -10.12
CA GLY A 129 7.33 20.15 -10.75
C GLY A 129 6.53 18.86 -10.92
N THR A 130 6.94 17.75 -10.30
CA THR A 130 6.21 16.48 -10.35
C THR A 130 5.07 16.49 -9.34
N ILE A 131 3.85 16.65 -9.83
CA ILE A 131 2.63 16.65 -9.03
C ILE A 131 1.82 15.40 -9.35
N MET A 132 1.50 14.61 -8.33
CA MET A 132 0.58 13.49 -8.44
C MET A 132 -0.85 13.97 -8.17
N GLU A 133 -1.70 13.92 -9.19
CA GLU A 133 -3.13 14.20 -9.06
C GLU A 133 -3.84 13.20 -8.13
N PRO A 134 -5.04 13.52 -7.61
CA PRO A 134 -5.83 12.60 -6.80
C PRO A 134 -5.98 11.22 -7.44
N PHE A 135 -5.72 10.15 -6.69
CA PHE A 135 -5.86 8.76 -7.16
C PHE A 135 -5.05 8.43 -8.43
N SER A 136 -3.98 9.16 -8.69
CA SER A 136 -3.11 8.94 -9.85
C SER A 136 -1.91 8.06 -9.54
N TYR A 137 -1.34 7.49 -10.59
CA TYR A 137 -0.15 6.65 -10.59
C TYR A 137 0.98 7.35 -11.33
N ILE A 138 2.22 7.13 -10.88
CA ILE A 138 3.42 7.52 -11.62
C ILE A 138 4.40 6.35 -11.62
N VAL A 139 4.93 6.02 -12.80
CA VAL A 139 5.83 4.87 -13.01
C VAL A 139 7.23 5.38 -13.37
N PHE A 140 8.22 4.93 -12.60
CA PHE A 140 9.63 5.15 -12.87
C PHE A 140 10.22 3.86 -13.43
N TYR A 141 10.68 3.89 -14.67
CA TYR A 141 11.35 2.75 -15.32
C TYR A 141 12.87 2.84 -15.16
N GLU A 142 13.53 1.72 -14.86
CA GLU A 142 14.97 1.64 -14.56
C GLU A 142 15.81 2.30 -15.65
N ASN A 143 15.63 1.88 -16.91
CA ASN A 143 16.44 2.29 -18.05
C ASN A 143 16.34 3.77 -18.45
N THR A 144 15.29 4.46 -17.98
CA THR A 144 15.05 5.88 -18.29
C THR A 144 15.22 6.78 -17.08
N HIS A 145 15.03 6.23 -15.88
CA HIS A 145 15.08 6.94 -14.61
C HIS A 145 16.22 6.40 -13.74
N PHE A 146 15.89 5.63 -12.69
CA PHE A 146 16.77 5.36 -11.57
C PHE A 146 18.01 4.51 -11.87
N GLY A 147 18.01 3.74 -12.97
CA GLY A 147 19.17 2.99 -13.46
C GLY A 147 19.92 3.69 -14.60
N ASN A 148 19.42 4.82 -15.11
CA ASN A 148 20.02 5.54 -16.23
C ASN A 148 21.07 6.57 -15.76
N PRO A 149 22.39 6.35 -16.00
CA PRO A 149 23.43 7.30 -15.61
C PRO A 149 23.42 8.60 -16.43
N LEU A 150 22.67 8.66 -17.53
CA LEU A 150 22.53 9.88 -18.34
C LEU A 150 21.34 10.75 -17.92
N ASN A 151 20.48 10.25 -17.04
CA ASN A 151 19.40 11.03 -16.47
C ASN A 151 19.98 11.99 -15.42
N PRO A 152 19.74 13.32 -15.52
CA PRO A 152 20.30 14.31 -14.59
C PRO A 152 19.80 14.16 -13.14
N ASP A 153 18.63 13.53 -12.94
CA ASP A 153 18.05 13.31 -11.63
C ASP A 153 18.58 12.02 -10.97
N THR A 154 19.37 11.23 -11.70
CA THR A 154 20.04 10.03 -11.19
C THR A 154 21.39 10.39 -10.60
N TRP A 155 21.46 10.45 -9.27
CA TRP A 155 22.69 10.78 -8.53
C TRP A 155 23.60 9.57 -8.35
N SER A 156 23.01 8.39 -8.15
CA SER A 156 23.71 7.12 -8.02
C SER A 156 22.85 5.99 -8.63
N PRO A 157 23.07 5.62 -9.90
CA PRO A 157 22.22 4.67 -10.62
C PRO A 157 22.08 3.35 -9.88
N PHE A 158 20.88 2.77 -9.87
CA PHE A 158 20.60 1.47 -9.25
C PHE A 158 19.69 0.61 -10.11
N ALA A 159 19.64 -0.68 -9.78
CA ALA A 159 18.80 -1.69 -10.44
C ALA A 159 18.11 -2.51 -9.35
N LEU A 160 16.97 -3.11 -9.69
CA LEU A 160 16.26 -3.98 -8.76
C LEU A 160 16.77 -5.43 -8.84
N SER A 161 16.68 -6.15 -7.74
CA SER A 161 17.16 -7.54 -7.61
C SER A 161 16.02 -8.55 -7.63
N GLU A 162 16.09 -9.50 -8.58
CA GLU A 162 15.21 -10.68 -8.66
C GLU A 162 15.27 -11.58 -7.41
N ASN A 163 16.33 -11.46 -6.60
CA ASN A 163 16.56 -12.27 -5.39
C ASN A 163 15.95 -11.66 -4.12
N GLY A 164 15.22 -10.55 -4.26
CA GLY A 164 14.68 -9.77 -3.16
C GLY A 164 15.55 -8.58 -2.81
N GLU A 165 14.91 -7.54 -2.28
CA GLU A 165 15.50 -6.22 -2.02
C GLU A 165 14.64 -5.37 -1.09
N MET A 166 15.22 -4.27 -0.60
CA MET A 166 14.51 -3.21 0.10
C MET A 166 14.43 -1.99 -0.79
N LEU A 167 13.24 -1.46 -1.02
CA LEU A 167 13.04 -0.19 -1.71
C LEU A 167 12.55 0.88 -0.74
N TYR A 168 13.00 2.11 -0.95
CA TYR A 168 12.72 3.26 -0.13
C TYR A 168 12.19 4.41 -0.99
N LEU A 169 11.16 5.07 -0.50
CA LEU A 169 10.71 6.38 -0.95
C LEU A 169 10.93 7.36 0.20
N TYR A 170 11.74 8.40 -0.02
CA TYR A 170 12.10 9.36 1.01
C TYR A 170 11.80 10.79 0.56
N SER A 171 11.02 11.51 1.35
CA SER A 171 10.61 12.90 1.07
C SER A 171 11.69 13.95 1.34
N GLY A 172 12.70 13.63 2.15
CA GLY A 172 13.74 14.61 2.53
C GLY A 172 13.19 15.78 3.34
N ASP A 173 13.52 16.99 2.89
CA ASP A 173 13.15 18.26 3.52
C ASP A 173 11.83 18.82 2.96
N ASP A 174 10.93 17.98 2.44
CA ASP A 174 9.60 18.37 1.97
C ASP A 174 8.85 19.19 3.04
N GLU A 175 8.27 20.33 2.65
CA GLU A 175 7.61 21.23 3.59
C GLU A 175 6.33 20.62 4.20
N VAL A 176 5.68 19.71 3.46
CA VAL A 176 4.40 19.12 3.82
C VAL A 176 4.57 17.78 4.52
N TYR A 177 5.50 16.96 4.04
CA TYR A 177 5.77 15.60 4.52
C TYR A 177 7.24 15.44 4.95
N PRO A 178 7.75 16.26 5.88
CA PRO A 178 9.18 16.26 6.20
C PRO A 178 9.64 14.91 6.77
N ASN A 179 10.76 14.40 6.24
CA ASN A 179 11.38 13.14 6.63
C ASN A 179 10.48 11.90 6.56
N TYR A 180 9.39 11.95 5.80
CA TYR A 180 8.62 10.76 5.47
C TYR A 180 9.48 9.74 4.74
N LEU A 181 9.40 8.48 5.18
CA LEU A 181 10.07 7.32 4.61
C LEU A 181 9.05 6.18 4.44
N ALA A 182 8.83 5.76 3.19
CA ALA A 182 8.11 4.53 2.88
C ALA A 182 9.10 3.42 2.56
N GLU A 183 8.79 2.20 2.99
CA GLU A 183 9.62 1.02 2.76
C GLU A 183 8.82 -0.06 2.02
N ALA A 184 9.47 -0.74 1.07
CA ALA A 184 8.97 -1.96 0.48
C ALA A 184 9.98 -3.08 0.63
N ILE A 185 9.58 -4.13 1.36
CA ILE A 185 10.35 -5.36 1.53
C ILE A 185 9.91 -6.31 0.41
N LEU A 186 10.78 -6.54 -0.57
CA LEU A 186 10.51 -7.40 -1.71
C LEU A 186 11.20 -8.75 -1.51
N GLY A 187 10.45 -9.83 -1.74
CA GLY A 187 11.00 -11.17 -1.81
C GLY A 187 11.64 -11.46 -3.17
N PRO A 188 12.16 -12.68 -3.37
CA PRO A 188 12.52 -13.14 -4.71
C PRO A 188 11.31 -13.16 -5.66
N SER A 189 11.54 -12.89 -6.94
CA SER A 189 10.49 -12.89 -7.98
C SER A 189 10.88 -13.70 -9.21
N GLU A 190 9.88 -14.39 -9.76
CA GLU A 190 9.96 -14.91 -11.12
C GLU A 190 9.86 -13.77 -12.13
N THR A 191 10.35 -14.01 -13.35
CA THR A 191 10.27 -13.02 -14.42
C THR A 191 8.81 -12.62 -14.69
N PHE A 192 8.55 -11.32 -14.83
CA PHE A 192 7.23 -10.71 -15.02
C PHE A 192 6.25 -10.82 -13.84
N CYS A 193 6.69 -11.27 -12.68
CA CYS A 193 5.89 -11.17 -11.46
C CYS A 193 6.21 -9.86 -10.73
N SER A 194 5.26 -8.93 -10.74
CA SER A 194 5.34 -7.71 -9.94
C SER A 194 4.81 -7.93 -8.53
N PHE A 195 5.30 -7.12 -7.61
CA PHE A 195 4.84 -7.03 -6.23
C PHE A 195 3.86 -5.87 -6.10
N GLY A 196 2.60 -6.18 -5.84
CA GLY A 196 1.59 -5.19 -5.49
C GLY A 196 1.50 -4.97 -3.98
N ARG A 197 1.33 -3.73 -3.56
CA ARG A 197 1.02 -3.38 -2.18
C ARG A 197 -0.38 -3.89 -1.82
N TYR A 198 -0.47 -4.65 -0.74
CA TYR A 198 -1.68 -5.29 -0.27
C TYR A 198 -1.90 -5.00 1.22
N ARG A 199 -3.13 -4.71 1.61
CA ARG A 199 -3.52 -4.53 3.02
C ARG A 199 -4.19 -5.79 3.53
N ASN A 200 -3.63 -6.40 4.57
CA ASN A 200 -4.17 -7.63 5.16
C ASN A 200 -5.40 -7.37 6.07
N SER A 201 -6.00 -8.43 6.60
CA SER A 201 -7.22 -8.36 7.42
C SER A 201 -7.04 -7.64 8.76
N ILE A 202 -5.81 -7.50 9.24
CA ILE A 202 -5.46 -6.76 10.46
C ILE A 202 -4.98 -5.34 10.17
N GLY A 203 -4.94 -4.95 8.89
CA GLY A 203 -4.67 -3.60 8.44
C GLY A 203 -3.21 -3.27 8.17
N GLU A 204 -2.32 -4.26 8.26
CA GLU A 204 -0.90 -4.11 7.90
C GLU A 204 -0.72 -4.20 6.38
N HIS A 205 0.31 -3.52 5.90
CA HIS A 205 0.67 -3.48 4.49
C HIS A 205 1.84 -4.41 4.21
N SER A 206 1.70 -5.23 3.17
CA SER A 206 2.78 -6.08 2.66
C SER A 206 2.83 -6.01 1.14
N TYR A 207 3.97 -6.39 0.57
CA TYR A 207 4.15 -6.50 -0.87
C TYR A 207 4.05 -7.97 -1.25
N VAL A 208 3.12 -8.29 -2.13
CA VAL A 208 2.82 -9.68 -2.54
C VAL A 208 2.78 -9.76 -4.06
N ILE A 209 3.11 -10.92 -4.60
CA ILE A 209 3.04 -11.14 -6.04
C ILE A 209 1.58 -10.98 -6.49
N VAL A 210 1.36 -10.15 -7.51
CA VAL A 210 0.05 -10.00 -8.18
C VAL A 210 0.00 -10.86 -9.44
N ASN A 211 -1.20 -11.18 -9.89
CA ASN A 211 -1.40 -12.12 -11.00
C ASN A 211 -1.05 -11.55 -12.38
N GLU A 212 -0.94 -10.24 -12.51
CA GLU A 212 -0.42 -9.56 -13.70
C GLU A 212 0.14 -8.17 -13.32
N PRO A 213 1.23 -7.71 -13.97
CA PRO A 213 1.73 -6.36 -13.76
C PRO A 213 0.77 -5.28 -14.28
N THR A 214 0.49 -4.25 -13.47
CA THR A 214 -0.50 -3.20 -13.78
C THR A 214 0.06 -1.76 -13.76
N PRO A 215 1.14 -1.45 -14.51
CA PRO A 215 1.72 -0.11 -14.50
C PRO A 215 0.75 0.94 -15.04
N GLY A 216 0.50 1.97 -14.24
CA GLY A 216 -0.40 3.09 -14.47
C GLY A 216 -1.83 2.85 -14.03
N ASP A 217 -2.14 1.66 -13.49
CA ASP A 217 -3.48 1.20 -13.20
C ASP A 217 -3.58 0.57 -11.80
N LYS A 218 -4.80 0.22 -11.40
CA LYS A 218 -5.02 -0.44 -10.12
C LYS A 218 -4.38 -1.83 -10.10
N ASN A 219 -3.64 -2.12 -9.03
CA ASN A 219 -3.10 -3.44 -8.71
C ASN A 219 -4.08 -4.56 -9.03
N ALA A 220 -3.58 -5.54 -9.76
CA ALA A 220 -4.29 -6.78 -10.00
C ALA A 220 -4.49 -7.58 -8.71
N TYR A 221 -5.26 -8.67 -8.80
CA TYR A 221 -5.50 -9.50 -7.63
C TYR A 221 -4.20 -10.21 -7.21
N THR A 222 -4.08 -10.49 -5.92
CA THR A 222 -2.94 -11.26 -5.42
C THR A 222 -2.90 -12.62 -6.11
N TYR A 223 -1.69 -13.09 -6.45
CA TYR A 223 -1.51 -14.41 -7.00
C TYR A 223 -1.74 -15.44 -5.89
N ILE A 224 -2.98 -15.88 -5.77
CA ILE A 224 -3.33 -17.03 -4.94
C ILE A 224 -2.98 -18.25 -5.77
N GLY A 225 -1.74 -18.74 -5.65
CA GLY A 225 -1.40 -20.09 -6.09
C GLY A 225 -2.37 -21.08 -5.46
N PRO A 226 -2.55 -22.29 -6.02
CA PRO A 226 -3.36 -23.28 -5.34
C PRO A 226 -2.74 -23.54 -3.96
N VAL A 227 -3.45 -23.16 -2.89
CA VAL A 227 -3.15 -23.67 -1.55
C VAL A 227 -3.52 -25.14 -1.60
N ILE A 228 -2.55 -25.98 -1.94
CA ILE A 228 -2.67 -27.43 -1.82
C ILE A 228 -2.23 -27.74 -0.41
N ILE A 229 -3.18 -27.82 0.51
CA ILE A 229 -2.94 -28.58 1.74
C ILE A 229 -3.18 -30.03 1.34
N ASN A 230 -2.09 -30.77 1.18
CA ASN A 230 -2.16 -32.15 0.72
C ASN A 230 -2.57 -33.06 1.87
N GLU A 231 -2.04 -32.81 3.07
CA GLU A 231 -2.34 -33.61 4.25
C GLU A 231 -2.44 -32.74 5.51
N ILE A 232 -3.51 -32.96 6.28
CA ILE A 232 -3.64 -32.52 7.66
C ILE A 232 -3.77 -33.80 8.48
N MET A 233 -2.74 -34.15 9.25
CA MET A 233 -2.89 -35.19 10.25
C MET A 233 -3.42 -34.54 11.54
N TYR A 234 -4.69 -34.80 11.84
CA TYR A 234 -5.32 -34.44 13.11
C TYR A 234 -5.64 -35.73 13.88
N ASP A 235 -5.19 -35.82 15.13
CA ASP A 235 -5.40 -36.95 16.06
C ASP A 235 -4.73 -38.27 15.62
N HIS A 236 -3.40 -38.33 15.76
CA HIS A 236 -2.60 -39.52 15.47
C HIS A 236 -2.83 -40.63 16.53
N PRO A 237 -3.35 -41.83 16.17
CA PRO A 237 -3.45 -42.92 17.11
C PRO A 237 -2.10 -43.62 17.23
N GLY A 238 -1.16 -43.11 18.03
CA GLY A 238 0.09 -43.85 18.25
C GLY A 238 1.27 -43.21 18.98
N ASP A 239 1.38 -41.90 19.07
CA ASP A 239 2.42 -41.20 19.85
C ASP A 239 2.04 -39.71 19.90
N ALA A 240 2.04 -39.12 21.10
CA ALA A 240 1.21 -37.96 21.43
C ALA A 240 1.77 -36.58 21.06
N ASP A 241 2.79 -36.46 20.19
CA ASP A 241 3.50 -35.17 20.01
C ASP A 241 3.81 -34.80 18.54
N ALA A 242 3.24 -35.47 17.54
CA ALA A 242 3.47 -35.13 16.12
C ALA A 242 2.19 -34.75 15.39
N GLU A 243 1.90 -33.45 15.35
CA GLU A 243 0.98 -32.82 14.42
C GLU A 243 1.79 -32.14 13.32
N TYR A 244 1.42 -32.30 12.04
CA TYR A 244 2.07 -31.60 10.93
C TYR A 244 1.07 -31.18 9.85
N ILE A 245 1.52 -30.22 9.03
CA ILE A 245 0.84 -29.70 7.84
C ILE A 245 1.79 -29.90 6.65
N GLU A 246 1.30 -30.54 5.59
CA GLU A 246 2.02 -30.70 4.30
C GLU A 246 1.28 -30.05 3.12
#